data_AF-A0A970ZGI6-F1
#
_entry.id   AF-A0A970ZGI6-F1
#
_cell.length_a   1.000
_cell.length_b   1.000
_cell.length_c   1.000
_cell.angle_alpha   90.00
_cell.angle_beta   90.00
_cell.angle_gamma   90.00
#
_symmetry.space_group_name_H-M   'P 1'
#
loop_
_entity.id
_entity.type
_entity.pdbx_description
1 polymer ?
#
loop_
_entity_poly.entity_id
_entity_poly.type
_entity_poly.pdbx_seq_one_letter_code
_entity_poly.pdbx_strand_id
1 'polypeptide(L)'
;YARKISPEIKALGVECEECEYGPDLVAGALMVYGCTDDRELNRRIGRDGRKAGALVCVADDPSDCDFVSPAIFRSGEMSVAVSSTGTNAKKAVMWRDEIRRILAERGLS
;
A
#
# COMPACT_ATOMS: atom_id res chain seq x y z
N TYR A 1 -4.73 11.56 6.42
CA TYR A 1 -4.48 12.35 7.63
C TYR A 1 -2.98 12.54 7.81
N ALA A 2 -2.51 13.78 7.90
CA ALA A 2 -1.11 14.11 8.23
C ALA A 2 -0.99 15.58 8.62
N ARG A 3 0.05 16.00 9.34
CA ARG A 3 0.26 17.44 9.64
C ARG A 3 0.39 18.31 8.38
N LYS A 4 0.87 17.72 7.29
CA LYS A 4 0.99 18.34 5.98
C LYS A 4 0.80 17.25 4.92
N ILE A 5 -0.04 17.51 3.93
CA ILE A 5 -0.29 16.58 2.82
C ILE A 5 0.30 17.19 1.55
N SER A 6 1.00 16.37 0.77
CA SER A 6 1.63 16.83 -0.47
C SER A 6 0.57 17.22 -1.52
N PRO A 7 0.85 18.19 -2.41
CA PRO A 7 -0.07 18.58 -3.48
C PRO A 7 -0.46 17.40 -4.38
N GLU A 8 0.47 16.47 -4.62
CA GLU A 8 0.25 15.28 -5.44
C GLU A 8 -0.82 14.38 -4.83
N ILE A 9 -0.81 14.18 -3.51
CA ILE A 9 -1.84 13.39 -2.81
C ILE A 9 -3.20 14.11 -2.87
N LYS A 10 -3.23 15.44 -2.66
CA LYS A 10 -4.47 16.23 -2.75
C LYS A 10 -5.09 16.15 -4.14
N ALA A 11 -4.26 16.07 -5.18
CA ALA A 11 -4.70 15.96 -6.57
C ALA A 11 -5.34 14.60 -6.92
N LEU A 12 -5.21 13.56 -6.07
CA LEU A 12 -5.80 12.25 -6.31
C LEU A 12 -7.33 12.20 -6.08
N GLY A 13 -7.94 13.29 -5.59
CA GLY A 13 -9.38 13.34 -5.31
C GLY A 13 -9.82 12.47 -4.14
N VAL A 14 -8.87 12.14 -3.24
CA VAL A 14 -9.14 11.40 -2.01
C VAL A 14 -9.42 12.36 -0.86
N GLU A 15 -10.16 11.89 0.14
CA GLU A 15 -10.37 12.64 1.37
C GLU A 15 -9.03 12.91 2.07
N CYS A 16 -8.79 14.17 2.39
CA CYS A 16 -7.54 14.67 2.93
C CYS A 16 -7.83 15.56 4.12
N GLU A 17 -7.24 15.24 5.26
CA GLU A 17 -7.32 16.05 6.46
C GLU A 17 -5.93 16.36 6.99
N GLU A 18 -5.63 17.65 7.13
CA GLU A 18 -4.38 18.15 7.72
C GLU A 18 -4.56 18.36 9.23
N CYS A 19 -4.10 17.39 10.02
CA CYS A 19 -4.29 17.35 11.46
C CYS A 19 -3.11 16.65 12.16
N GLU A 20 -3.05 16.77 13.49
CA GLU A 20 -2.21 15.85 14.27
C GLU A 20 -2.80 14.44 14.29
N TYR A 21 -1.94 13.44 14.36
CA TYR A 21 -2.40 12.05 14.43
C TYR A 21 -3.04 11.75 15.79
N GLY A 22 -4.27 11.24 15.76
CA GLY A 22 -4.93 10.61 16.89
C GLY A 22 -5.38 9.18 16.55
N PRO A 23 -5.49 8.27 17.53
CA PRO A 23 -5.87 6.88 17.29
C PRO A 23 -7.30 6.73 16.75
N ASP A 24 -8.19 7.69 16.97
CA ASP A 24 -9.55 7.64 16.44
C ASP A 24 -9.59 7.73 14.91
N LEU A 25 -8.53 8.27 14.28
CA LEU A 25 -8.41 8.40 12.82
C LEU A 25 -8.29 7.06 12.08
N VAL A 26 -7.99 5.97 12.80
CA VAL A 26 -7.92 4.62 12.23
C VAL A 26 -9.14 3.76 12.58
N ALA A 27 -10.10 4.30 13.34
CA ALA A 27 -11.29 3.56 13.73
C ALA A 27 -12.15 3.19 12.51
N GLY A 28 -12.54 1.92 12.42
CA GLY A 28 -13.38 1.40 11.33
C GLY A 28 -12.66 1.22 9.99
N ALA A 29 -11.36 1.51 9.90
CA ALA A 29 -10.60 1.28 8.68
C ALA A 29 -10.41 -0.22 8.42
N LEU A 30 -10.61 -0.66 7.17
CA LEU A 30 -10.26 -2.01 6.74
C LEU A 30 -8.74 -2.20 6.67
N MET A 31 -8.04 -1.17 6.18
CA MET A 31 -6.59 -1.16 5.98
C MET A 31 -6.02 0.18 6.43
N VAL A 32 -4.82 0.15 7.03
CA VAL A 32 -4.11 1.33 7.52
C VAL A 32 -2.67 1.33 7.01
N TYR A 33 -2.23 2.48 6.50
CA TYR A 33 -0.86 2.69 6.06
C TYR A 33 -0.16 3.76 6.91
N GLY A 34 0.97 3.40 7.53
CA GLY A 34 1.85 4.36 8.22
C GLY A 34 2.95 4.82 7.27
N CYS A 35 2.76 5.98 6.61
CA CYS A 35 3.62 6.47 5.53
C CYS A 35 4.08 7.93 5.71
N THR A 36 4.43 8.32 6.93
CA THR A 36 5.03 9.63 7.23
C THR A 36 6.56 9.55 7.24
N ASP A 37 7.24 10.70 7.29
CA ASP A 37 8.69 10.75 7.47
C ASP A 37 9.13 10.36 8.90
N ASP A 38 8.19 10.25 9.85
CA ASP A 38 8.44 9.83 11.23
C ASP A 38 8.17 8.33 11.39
N ARG A 39 9.25 7.55 11.51
CA ARG A 39 9.19 6.09 11.68
C ARG A 39 8.48 5.66 12.96
N GLU A 40 8.63 6.41 14.05
CA GLU A 40 8.02 6.07 15.32
C GLU A 40 6.51 6.33 15.28
N LEU A 41 6.11 7.42 14.63
CA LEU A 41 4.72 7.70 14.31
C LEU A 41 4.12 6.61 13.39
N ASN A 42 4.83 6.16 12.35
CA ASN A 42 4.33 5.10 11.47
C ASN A 42 4.07 3.80 12.24
N ARG A 43 4.98 3.39 13.13
CA ARG A 43 4.77 2.23 14.00
C ARG A 43 3.62 2.44 14.98
N ARG A 44 3.43 3.66 15.49
CA ARG A 44 2.26 3.99 16.34
C ARG A 44 0.96 3.82 15.57
N ILE A 45 0.89 4.37 14.35
CA ILE A 45 -0.24 4.20 13.43
C ILE A 45 -0.52 2.72 13.17
N GLY A 46 0.53 1.92 12.91
CA GLY A 46 0.40 0.47 12.74
C GLY A 46 -0.14 -0.25 13.98
N ARG A 47 0.37 0.05 15.18
CA ARG A 47 -0.15 -0.53 16.43
C ARG A 47 -1.61 -0.16 16.67
N ASP A 48 -1.98 1.10 16.48
CA ASP A 48 -3.33 1.59 16.73
C ASP A 48 -4.30 1.04 15.66
N GLY A 49 -3.88 0.93 14.40
CA GLY A 49 -4.64 0.29 13.33
C GLY A 49 -4.93 -1.19 13.61
N ARG A 50 -3.92 -1.95 14.07
CA ARG A 50 -4.14 -3.36 14.48
C ARG A 50 -5.12 -3.48 15.63
N LYS A 51 -5.04 -2.59 16.63
CA LYS A 51 -6.01 -2.57 17.75
C LYS A 51 -7.42 -2.29 17.27
N ALA A 52 -7.58 -1.49 16.21
CA ALA A 52 -8.86 -1.21 15.56
C ALA A 52 -9.35 -2.35 14.64
N GLY A 53 -8.58 -3.43 14.48
CA GLY A 53 -8.93 -4.58 13.64
C GLY A 53 -8.58 -4.42 12.15
N ALA A 54 -7.82 -3.38 11.78
CA ALA A 54 -7.38 -3.13 10.42
C ALA A 54 -6.15 -3.99 10.05
N LEU A 55 -6.00 -4.30 8.77
CA LEU A 55 -4.73 -4.77 8.21
C LEU A 55 -3.75 -3.60 8.11
N VAL A 56 -2.54 -3.73 8.63
CA VAL A 56 -1.57 -2.62 8.65
C VAL A 56 -0.38 -2.83 7.73
N CYS A 57 0.09 -1.73 7.15
CA CYS A 57 1.33 -1.66 6.39
C CYS A 57 2.13 -0.44 6.81
N VAL A 58 3.32 -0.65 7.36
CA VAL A 58 4.22 0.40 7.85
C VAL A 58 5.34 0.59 6.83
N ALA A 59 5.46 1.81 6.31
CA ALA A 59 6.50 2.14 5.34
C ALA A 59 7.90 1.90 5.94
N ASP A 60 8.77 1.28 5.15
CA ASP A 60 10.15 0.93 5.51
C ASP A 60 10.33 0.02 6.73
N ASP A 61 9.26 -0.62 7.23
CA ASP A 61 9.34 -1.61 8.32
C ASP A 61 8.58 -2.89 7.97
N PRO A 62 9.17 -3.78 7.14
CA PRO A 62 8.51 -5.02 6.71
C PRO A 62 8.12 -5.95 7.87
N SER A 63 8.79 -5.83 9.03
CA SER A 63 8.48 -6.63 10.22
C SER A 63 7.18 -6.18 10.91
N ASP A 64 6.70 -4.99 10.59
CA ASP A 64 5.51 -4.35 11.16
C ASP A 64 4.37 -4.25 10.13
N CYS A 65 4.35 -5.12 9.11
CA CYS A 65 3.29 -5.21 8.09
C CYS A 65 2.53 -6.54 8.18
N ASP A 66 1.19 -6.49 8.08
CA ASP A 66 0.33 -7.68 8.03
C ASP A 66 0.19 -8.23 6.60
N PHE A 67 0.54 -7.43 5.58
CA PHE A 67 0.48 -7.80 4.17
C PHE A 67 1.56 -7.07 3.35
N VAL A 68 1.81 -7.58 2.14
CA VAL A 68 2.75 -6.99 1.20
C VAL A 68 2.02 -6.65 -0.10
N SER A 69 2.19 -5.42 -0.57
CA SER A 69 1.66 -4.99 -1.87
C SER A 69 2.34 -5.75 -3.01
N PRO A 70 1.58 -6.49 -3.86
CA PRO A 70 2.14 -7.20 -5.00
C PRO A 70 2.42 -6.24 -6.17
N ALA A 71 3.21 -6.71 -7.14
CA ALA A 71 3.31 -6.08 -8.45
C ALA A 71 2.06 -6.45 -9.27
N ILE A 72 1.25 -5.47 -9.62
CA ILE A 72 -0.04 -5.68 -10.31
C ILE A 72 0.03 -5.10 -11.73
N PHE A 73 -0.52 -5.83 -12.70
CA PHE A 73 -1.01 -5.21 -13.95
C PHE A 73 -2.48 -5.58 -14.17
N ARG A 74 -3.18 -4.73 -14.90
CA ARG A 74 -4.59 -4.89 -15.27
C ARG A 74 -4.75 -4.78 -16.77
N SER A 75 -5.64 -5.59 -17.33
CA SER A 75 -6.01 -5.56 -18.75
C SER A 75 -7.51 -5.85 -18.87
N GLY A 76 -8.30 -4.84 -19.22
CA GLY A 76 -9.76 -4.91 -19.18
C GLY A 76 -10.27 -5.35 -17.79
N GLU A 77 -11.05 -6.43 -17.77
CA GLU A 77 -11.62 -7.03 -16.55
C GLU A 77 -10.64 -7.95 -15.79
N MET A 78 -9.47 -8.22 -16.38
CA MET A 78 -8.49 -9.16 -15.82
C MET A 78 -7.39 -8.43 -15.04
N SER A 79 -6.86 -9.10 -14.03
CA SER A 79 -5.69 -8.63 -13.30
C SER A 79 -4.74 -9.78 -12.96
N VAL A 80 -3.45 -9.48 -12.93
CA VAL A 80 -2.40 -10.39 -12.48
C VAL A 80 -1.62 -9.69 -11.38
N ALA A 81 -1.49 -10.37 -10.24
CA ALA A 81 -0.70 -9.95 -9.10
C ALA A 81 0.47 -10.91 -8.91
N VAL A 82 1.70 -10.39 -8.89
CA VAL A 82 2.91 -11.16 -8.62
C VAL A 82 3.53 -10.66 -7.32
N SER A 83 3.80 -11.58 -6.39
CA SER A 83 4.43 -11.27 -5.12
C SER A 83 5.63 -12.17 -4.88
N SER A 84 6.66 -11.63 -4.27
CA SER A 84 7.79 -12.36 -3.70
C SER A 84 7.68 -12.45 -2.17
N THR A 85 6.47 -12.29 -1.63
CA THR A 85 6.20 -12.26 -0.18
C THR A 85 7.12 -11.28 0.56
N GLY A 86 7.39 -10.12 -0.05
CA GLY A 86 8.24 -9.07 0.51
C GLY A 86 9.76 -9.29 0.36
N THR A 87 10.20 -10.43 -0.19
CA THR A 87 11.65 -10.76 -0.26
C THR A 87 12.39 -10.11 -1.42
N ASN A 88 11.70 -9.83 -2.54
CA ASN A 88 12.32 -9.25 -3.72
C ASN A 88 11.30 -8.50 -4.60
N ALA A 89 11.04 -7.24 -4.28
CA ALA A 89 10.07 -6.41 -5.01
C ALA A 89 10.44 -6.24 -6.49
N LYS A 90 11.74 -6.05 -6.79
CA LYS A 90 12.24 -5.89 -8.17
C LYS A 90 11.95 -7.12 -9.03
N LYS A 91 12.17 -8.32 -8.49
CA LYS A 91 11.90 -9.57 -9.22
C LYS A 91 10.40 -9.80 -9.45
N ALA A 92 9.54 -9.41 -8.49
CA ALA A 92 8.09 -9.47 -8.67
C ALA A 92 7.62 -8.56 -9.82
N VAL A 93 8.17 -7.34 -9.91
CA VAL A 93 7.95 -6.39 -11.03
C VAL A 93 8.41 -6.99 -12.36
N MET A 94 9.61 -7.56 -12.42
CA MET A 94 10.12 -8.22 -13.64
C MET A 94 9.22 -9.37 -14.11
N TRP A 95 8.77 -10.23 -13.18
CA TRP A 95 7.88 -11.35 -13.50
C TRP A 95 6.51 -10.88 -13.99
N ARG A 96 5.94 -9.85 -13.34
CA ARG A 96 4.70 -9.22 -13.78
C ARG A 96 4.82 -8.71 -15.22
N ASP A 97 5.92 -8.02 -15.54
CA ASP A 97 6.15 -7.48 -16.88
C ASP A 97 6.32 -8.56 -17.94
N GLU A 98 7.00 -9.64 -17.59
CA GLU A 98 7.15 -10.80 -18.47
C GLU A 98 5.81 -11.50 -18.72
N ILE A 99 4.98 -11.68 -17.70
CA ILE A 99 3.62 -12.23 -17.86
C ILE A 99 2.80 -11.33 -18.77
N ARG A 100 2.84 -10.01 -18.56
CA ARG A 100 2.16 -9.04 -19.44
C ARG A 100 2.61 -9.19 -20.90
N ARG A 101 3.92 -9.32 -21.15
CA ARG A 101 4.48 -9.53 -22.49
C ARG A 101 3.92 -10.80 -23.14
N ILE A 102 3.94 -11.92 -22.40
CA ILE A 102 3.44 -13.21 -22.89
C ILE A 102 1.94 -13.16 -23.22
N LEU A 103 1.12 -12.49 -22.41
CA LEU A 103 -0.31 -12.35 -22.68
C LEU A 103 -0.57 -11.52 -23.94
N ALA A 104 0.17 -10.43 -24.13
CA ALA A 104 0.06 -9.61 -25.33
C ALA A 104 0.45 -10.40 -26.60
N GLU A 105 1.55 -11.15 -26.56
CA GLU A 105 2.00 -12.01 -27.68
C GLU A 105 1.00 -13.11 -28.05
N ARG A 106 0.18 -13.54 -27.07
CA ARG A 106 -0.85 -14.57 -27.28
C ARG A 106 -2.23 -14.00 -27.62
N GLY A 107 -2.39 -12.67 -27.71
CA GLY A 107 -3.69 -12.04 -27.94
C GLY A 107 -4.68 -12.23 -26.78
N LEU A 108 -4.16 -12.37 -25.55
CA LEU A 108 -4.94 -12.56 -24.31
C LEU A 108 -4.94 -11.31 -23.43
N SER A 109 -4.42 -10.18 -23.93
CA SER A 109 -4.40 -8.89 -23.24
C SER A 109 -5.72 -8.15 -23.42
#